data_AF-A0A931MKV0-F1
#
_entry.id   AF-A0A931MKV0-F1
#
_cell.length_a   1.000
_cell.length_b   1.000
_cell.length_c   1.000
_cell.angle_alpha   90.00
_cell.angle_beta   90.00
_cell.angle_gamma   90.00
#
_symmetry.space_group_name_H-M   'P 1'
#
loop_
_entity.id
_entity.type
_entity.pdbx_description
1 polymer ?
#
loop_
_entity_poly.entity_id
_entity_poly.type
_entity_poly.pdbx_seq_one_letter_code
_entity_poly.pdbx_strand_id
1 'polypeptide(L)'
;MKRDKLPRASGIAKHIAADGCQFVLERGALVRGQSVAFAIDGHGTVKGRVQWVVNDRIGFTFDNVLARDAQTALSSRSRTVPAIELSTLS
;
A
#
# COMPACT_ATOMS: atom_id res chain seq x y z
N MET A 1 -9.35 -23.74 1.76
CA MET A 1 -9.28 -22.46 2.47
C MET A 1 -9.79 -21.37 1.54
N LYS A 2 -11.03 -20.90 1.72
CA LYS A 2 -11.60 -19.83 0.90
C LYS A 2 -10.93 -18.52 1.35
N ARG A 3 -10.12 -17.90 0.47
CA ARG A 3 -9.66 -16.52 0.70
C ARG A 3 -10.88 -15.64 0.54
N ASP A 4 -11.49 -15.22 1.63
CA ASP A 4 -12.53 -14.20 1.59
C ASP A 4 -12.00 -13.02 0.75
N LYS A 5 -12.74 -12.68 -0.31
CA LYS A 5 -12.44 -11.54 -1.17
C LYS A 5 -12.70 -10.28 -0.37
N LEU A 6 -11.76 -9.94 0.50
CA LEU A 6 -11.68 -8.63 1.15
C LEU A 6 -11.76 -7.55 0.05
N PRO A 7 -12.47 -6.44 0.28
CA PRO A 7 -12.57 -5.36 -0.70
C PRO A 7 -11.16 -4.94 -1.10
N ARG A 8 -10.84 -5.14 -2.39
CA ARG A 8 -9.54 -4.80 -2.95
C ARG A 8 -9.56 -3.37 -3.41
N ALA A 9 -8.63 -2.57 -2.90
CA ALA A 9 -8.29 -1.29 -3.48
C ALA A 9 -7.05 -1.48 -4.36
N SER A 10 -6.85 -0.59 -5.33
CA SER A 10 -5.61 -0.54 -6.11
C SER A 10 -5.12 0.89 -6.19
N GLY A 11 -3.81 1.10 -6.10
CA GLY A 11 -3.27 2.44 -6.16
C GLY A 11 -1.77 2.51 -6.45
N ILE A 12 -1.32 3.72 -6.76
CA ILE A 12 0.08 4.01 -7.06
C ILE A 12 0.73 4.62 -5.83
N ALA A 13 1.79 3.97 -5.34
CA ALA A 13 2.62 4.52 -4.25
C ALA A 13 3.35 5.78 -4.73
N LYS A 14 3.35 6.84 -3.93
CA LYS A 14 4.04 8.12 -4.14
C LYS A 14 4.67 8.56 -2.82
N HIS A 15 5.63 9.47 -2.87
CA HIS A 15 6.29 10.04 -1.68
C HIS A 15 6.72 8.95 -0.68
N ILE A 16 7.50 7.97 -1.16
CA ILE A 16 7.85 6.77 -0.40
C ILE A 16 9.03 7.09 0.54
N ALA A 17 8.78 6.97 1.84
CA ALA A 17 9.75 7.05 2.91
C ALA A 17 10.00 5.66 3.51
N ALA A 18 10.87 5.59 4.52
CA ALA A 18 11.20 4.34 5.19
C ALA A 18 10.04 3.81 6.07
N ASP A 19 9.21 4.71 6.60
CA ASP A 19 8.12 4.45 7.55
C ASP A 19 6.72 4.61 6.94
N GLY A 20 6.61 5.06 5.70
CA GLY A 20 5.33 5.20 5.04
C GLY A 20 5.41 5.65 3.60
N CYS A 21 4.24 5.79 3.00
CA CYS A 21 4.07 6.38 1.68
C CYS A 21 2.67 6.98 1.52
N GLN A 22 2.47 7.72 0.44
CA GLN A 22 1.15 8.06 -0.05
C GLN A 22 0.72 7.03 -1.09
N PHE A 23 -0.56 6.61 -1.09
CA PHE A 23 -1.15 5.99 -2.28
C PHE A 23 -2.12 6.95 -2.94
N VAL A 24 -2.10 6.98 -4.27
CA VAL A 24 -3.21 7.50 -5.09
C VAL A 24 -4.03 6.30 -5.53
N LEU A 25 -5.26 6.20 -5.05
CA LEU A 25 -6.17 5.08 -5.32
C LEU A 25 -6.78 5.25 -6.72
N GLU A 26 -6.69 4.20 -7.52
CA GLU A 26 -7.34 4.11 -8.83
C GLU A 26 -8.68 3.37 -8.75
N ARG A 27 -8.80 2.43 -7.81
CA ARG A 27 -10.03 1.67 -7.56
C ARG A 27 -10.18 1.34 -6.08
N GLY A 28 -11.44 1.17 -5.68
CA GLY A 28 -11.81 0.89 -4.30
C GLY A 28 -11.71 2.13 -3.41
N ALA A 29 -12.10 1.95 -2.16
CA ALA A 29 -11.99 2.98 -1.12
C ALA A 29 -11.36 2.35 0.12
N LEU A 30 -10.58 3.15 0.82
CA LEU A 30 -10.02 2.81 2.12
C LEU A 30 -10.40 3.89 3.11
N VAL A 31 -10.51 3.52 4.38
CA VAL A 31 -10.89 4.44 5.46
C VAL A 31 -9.75 4.63 6.44
N ARG A 32 -9.73 5.78 7.12
CA ARG A 32 -8.75 6.04 8.19
C ARG A 32 -8.83 4.97 9.27
N GLY A 33 -7.67 4.54 9.76
CA GLY A 33 -7.54 3.50 10.78
C GLY A 33 -7.52 2.07 10.22
N GLN A 34 -7.85 1.89 8.95
CA GLN A 34 -7.90 0.57 8.33
C GLN A 34 -6.50 -0.03 8.17
N SER A 35 -6.37 -1.29 8.59
CA SER A 35 -5.17 -2.09 8.36
C SER A 35 -5.20 -2.66 6.94
N VAL A 36 -4.08 -2.51 6.22
CA VAL A 36 -3.96 -2.92 4.82
C VAL A 36 -2.62 -3.60 4.60
N ALA A 37 -2.58 -4.52 3.65
CA ALA A 37 -1.35 -5.15 3.19
C ALA A 37 -1.22 -5.10 1.67
N PHE A 38 0.03 -5.07 1.20
CA PHE A 38 0.38 -5.25 -0.21
C PHE A 38 1.69 -6.03 -0.35
N ALA A 39 1.90 -6.64 -1.51
CA ALA A 39 3.13 -7.35 -1.81
C ALA A 39 4.10 -6.49 -2.62
N ILE A 40 5.39 -6.60 -2.32
CA ILE A 40 6.49 -6.13 -3.15
C ILE A 40 7.19 -7.38 -3.70
N ASP A 41 7.24 -7.51 -5.02
CA ASP A 41 7.86 -8.65 -5.68
C ASP A 41 9.33 -8.78 -5.24
N GLY A 42 9.72 -9.96 -4.76
CA GLY A 42 11.07 -10.22 -4.24
C GLY A 42 11.33 -9.76 -2.80
N HIS A 43 10.44 -8.99 -2.17
CA HIS A 43 10.64 -8.43 -0.81
C HIS A 43 9.52 -8.81 0.19
N GLY A 44 8.47 -9.49 -0.26
CA GLY A 44 7.41 -10.02 0.60
C GLY A 44 6.26 -9.05 0.84
N THR A 45 5.50 -9.30 1.90
CA THR A 45 4.28 -8.55 2.23
C THR A 45 4.57 -7.40 3.18
N VAL A 46 4.20 -6.20 2.78
CA VAL A 46 4.18 -5.01 3.62
C VAL A 46 2.81 -4.86 4.25
N LYS A 47 2.77 -4.63 5.56
CA LYS A 47 1.55 -4.32 6.32
C LYS A 47 1.65 -2.91 6.89
N GLY A 48 0.51 -2.31 7.14
CA GLY A 48 0.43 -0.97 7.69
C GLY A 48 -0.99 -0.48 7.87
N ARG A 49 -1.12 0.81 8.16
CA ARG A 49 -2.40 1.46 8.47
C ARG A 49 -2.59 2.73 7.67
N VAL A 50 -3.84 2.96 7.27
CA VAL A 50 -4.29 4.23 6.66
C VAL A 50 -4.38 5.31 7.73
N GLN A 51 -3.59 6.37 7.62
CA GLN A 51 -3.54 7.47 8.59
C GLN A 51 -4.48 8.61 8.28
N TRP A 52 -4.67 8.89 6.99
CA TRP A 52 -5.57 9.92 6.49
C TRP A 52 -6.07 9.55 5.11
N VAL A 53 -7.22 10.10 4.74
CA VAL A 53 -7.84 9.95 3.43
C VAL A 53 -8.27 11.34 2.98
N VAL A 54 -7.82 11.77 1.81
CA VAL A 54 -8.21 13.04 1.19
C VAL A 54 -8.48 12.75 -0.29
N ASN A 55 -9.76 12.81 -0.68
CA ASN A 55 -10.23 12.38 -2.00
C ASN A 55 -9.76 10.95 -2.33
N ASP A 56 -9.01 10.79 -3.43
CA ASP A 56 -8.41 9.55 -3.92
C ASP A 56 -7.05 9.25 -3.28
N ARG A 57 -6.57 10.07 -2.33
CA ARG A 57 -5.24 9.92 -1.73
C ARG A 57 -5.34 9.42 -0.31
N ILE A 58 -4.43 8.52 0.03
CA ILE A 58 -4.26 8.05 1.40
C ILE A 58 -2.83 8.22 1.87
N GLY A 59 -2.68 8.54 3.15
CA GLY A 59 -1.41 8.39 3.87
C GLY A 59 -1.35 7.00 4.49
N PHE A 60 -0.27 6.29 4.25
CA PHE A 60 -0.07 4.93 4.72
C PHE A 60 1.20 4.82 5.55
N THR A 61 1.08 4.39 6.80
CA THR A 61 2.23 4.12 7.68
C THR A 61 2.47 2.62 7.70
N PHE A 62 3.72 2.21 7.49
CA PHE A 62 4.11 0.80 7.57
C PHE A 62 4.18 0.35 9.02
N ASP A 63 3.80 -0.90 9.30
CA ASP A 63 3.93 -1.50 10.64
C ASP A 63 5.42 -1.66 11.02
N ASN A 64 6.29 -1.80 10.01
CA ASN A 64 7.74 -1.88 10.16
C ASN A 64 8.43 -1.00 9.13
N VAL A 65 9.59 -0.46 9.49
CA VAL A 65 10.45 0.28 8.55
C VAL A 65 10.81 -0.62 7.37
N LEU A 66 10.65 -0.11 6.15
CA LEU A 66 11.07 -0.82 4.94
C LEU A 66 12.59 -0.89 4.87
N ALA A 67 13.08 -2.08 4.52
CA ALA A 67 14.47 -2.24 4.10
C ALA A 67 14.73 -1.39 2.84
N ARG A 68 15.98 -0.92 2.69
CA ARG A 68 16.38 0.03 1.63
C ARG A 68 16.14 -0.50 0.22
N ASP A 69 16.37 -1.80 0.04
CA ASP A 69 16.12 -2.53 -1.20
C ASP A 69 14.62 -2.58 -1.53
N ALA A 70 13.76 -2.91 -0.55
CA ALA A 70 12.31 -2.89 -0.70
C ALA A 70 11.78 -1.48 -1.02
N GLN A 71 12.34 -0.44 -0.38
CA GLN A 71 12.01 0.95 -0.67
C GLN A 71 12.37 1.33 -2.12
N THR A 72 13.53 0.87 -2.60
CA THR A 72 14.00 1.08 -3.97
C THR A 72 13.10 0.35 -4.98
N ALA A 73 12.70 -0.89 -4.67
CA ALA A 73 11.78 -1.68 -5.48
C ALA A 73 10.40 -1.02 -5.59
N LEU A 74 9.82 -0.58 -4.46
CA LEU A 74 8.54 0.13 -4.43
C LEU A 74 8.60 1.44 -5.21
N SER A 75 9.69 2.20 -5.05
CA SER A 75 9.93 3.45 -5.77
C SER A 75 10.05 3.22 -7.28
N SER A 76 10.78 2.20 -7.69
CA SER A 76 10.93 1.86 -9.12
C SER A 76 9.61 1.43 -9.73
N ARG A 77 8.84 0.59 -9.01
CA ARG A 77 7.51 0.13 -9.43
C ARG A 77 6.52 1.29 -9.62
N SER A 78 6.55 2.29 -8.73
CA SER A 78 5.70 3.48 -8.85
C SER A 78 5.91 4.34 -10.10
N ARG A 79 7.00 4.09 -10.84
CA ARG A 79 7.35 4.77 -12.10
C ARG A 79 6.99 3.94 -13.33
N THR A 80 6.79 2.62 -13.19
CA THR A 80 6.71 1.69 -14.32
C THR A 80 5.44 0.85 -14.37
N VAL A 81 4.75 0.64 -13.24
CA VAL A 81 3.61 -0.30 -13.15
C VAL A 81 2.30 0.44 -12.88
N PRO A 82 1.16 -0.02 -13.49
CA PRO A 82 -0.14 0.63 -13.39
C PRO A 82 -0.71 0.78 -11.97
N ALA A 83 -0.68 -0.25 -11.12
CA ALA A 83 -1.21 -0.16 -9.75
C ALA A 83 -0.68 -1.28 -8.83
N ILE A 84 -0.67 -1.01 -7.52
CA ILE A 84 -0.43 -1.99 -6.44
C ILE A 84 -1.79 -2.39 -5.85
N GLU A 85 -2.03 -3.69 -5.76
CA GLU A 85 -3.22 -4.23 -5.11
C GLU A 85 -3.08 -4.15 -3.58
N LEU A 86 -4.10 -3.60 -2.94
CA LEU A 86 -4.21 -3.34 -1.51
C LEU A 86 -5.30 -4.24 -0.94
N SER A 87 -4.93 -5.09 0.03
CA SER A 87 -5.83 -6.02 0.70
C SER A 87 -6.10 -5.56 2.13
N THR A 88 -7.35 -5.34 2.47
CA THR A 88 -7.75 -4.92 3.83
C THR A 88 -7.60 -6.10 4.79
N LEU A 89 -7.00 -5.88 5.97
CA LEU A 89 -6.87 -6.91 7.00
C LEU A 89 -8.06 -6.79 7.95
N SER A 90 -8.82 -7.86 8.10
CA SER A 90 -9.93 -8.01 9.06
C SER A 90 -9.42 -8.30 10.47
#